data_AF-A0A2H5WAC5-F1
#
_entry.id   AF-A0A2H5WAC5-F1
#
_cell.length_a   1.000
_cell.length_b   1.000
_cell.length_c   1.000
_cell.angle_alpha   90.00
_cell.angle_beta   90.00
_cell.angle_gamma   90.00
#
_symmetry.space_group_name_H-M   'P 1'
#
loop_
_entity.id
_entity.type
_entity.pdbx_description
1 polymer ?
#
loop_
_entity_poly.entity_id
_entity_poly.type
_entity_poly.pdbx_seq_one_letter_code
_entity_poly.pdbx_strand_id
1 'polypeptide(L)'
;MRPDTDVPYSEWLTEVPPEEAEYYQNIEDYFGRKGGFPWVVRGRDWLTVRGWFEQGIPLTVVYRAIDEFFDKFGREEAPRFLGFVENFVKKHWRLYRAATVGQMAASGLLQQVTPARLGQWLENWAQQLGRSAERARDRGLEDAARVLEKRRASLQRIRRQVPSEGSVTAELIERLEHKLENFQKTLRRELIRSLPASLQAEWQAQVRQAFFRRLEGYLAERQRHRLLDEAVARRLWQELQLPDFSLIHYLVEAFRSASGDAEYKVEMRNEE
;
A
#
# COMPACT_ATOMS: atom_id res chain seq x y z
N MET A 1 -32.33 -15.12 -12.41
CA MET A 1 -31.19 -15.99 -12.73
C MET A 1 -30.20 -15.84 -11.56
N ARG A 2 -30.07 -16.86 -10.70
CA ARG A 2 -29.04 -16.84 -9.65
C ARG A 2 -27.69 -17.06 -10.36
N PRO A 3 -26.70 -16.16 -10.19
CA PRO A 3 -25.41 -16.38 -10.80
C PRO A 3 -24.68 -17.49 -10.04
N ASP A 4 -23.97 -18.30 -10.81
CA ASP A 4 -23.22 -19.47 -10.37
C ASP A 4 -22.14 -19.07 -9.34
N THR A 5 -22.15 -19.71 -8.17
CA THR A 5 -21.22 -19.43 -7.06
C THR A 5 -19.88 -20.14 -7.20
N ASP A 6 -19.69 -20.94 -8.27
CA ASP A 6 -18.62 -21.90 -8.39
C ASP A 6 -17.50 -21.51 -9.37
N VAL A 7 -17.47 -20.25 -9.87
CA VAL A 7 -16.35 -19.80 -10.72
C VAL A 7 -15.16 -19.43 -9.84
N PRO A 8 -14.01 -20.13 -9.94
CA PRO A 8 -12.83 -19.83 -9.14
C PRO A 8 -12.32 -18.42 -9.40
N TYR A 9 -11.92 -17.74 -8.33
CA TYR A 9 -11.33 -16.39 -8.34
C TYR A 9 -10.11 -16.26 -9.28
N SER A 10 -9.45 -17.38 -9.61
CA SER A 10 -8.31 -17.43 -10.53
C SER A 10 -8.64 -17.00 -11.96
N GLU A 11 -9.89 -17.11 -12.42
CA GLU A 11 -10.31 -16.64 -13.75
C GLU A 11 -10.51 -15.11 -13.83
N TRP A 12 -10.41 -14.41 -12.70
CA TRP A 12 -10.61 -12.97 -12.55
C TRP A 12 -9.28 -12.20 -12.60
N LEU A 13 -8.15 -12.94 -12.61
CA LEU A 13 -6.79 -12.45 -12.39
C LEU A 13 -6.01 -12.10 -13.66
N THR A 14 -6.58 -12.18 -14.86
CA THR A 14 -5.83 -11.88 -16.10
C THR A 14 -5.26 -10.45 -16.15
N GLU A 15 -5.69 -9.54 -15.26
CA GLU A 15 -5.16 -8.18 -15.12
C GLU A 15 -4.58 -7.87 -13.72
N VAL A 16 -4.48 -8.85 -12.82
CA VAL A 16 -3.98 -8.66 -11.45
C VAL A 16 -2.56 -9.23 -11.35
N PRO A 17 -1.57 -8.50 -10.82
CA PRO A 17 -0.21 -9.01 -10.64
C PRO A 17 -0.19 -10.32 -9.84
N PRO A 18 0.68 -11.30 -10.16
CA PRO A 18 0.73 -12.58 -9.46
C PRO A 18 0.87 -12.47 -7.94
N GLU A 19 1.62 -11.47 -7.46
CA GLU A 19 1.81 -11.21 -6.02
C GLU A 19 0.51 -10.73 -5.34
N GLU A 20 -0.27 -9.88 -6.03
CA GLU A 20 -1.58 -9.42 -5.55
C GLU A 20 -2.54 -10.61 -5.52
N ALA A 21 -2.52 -11.48 -6.53
CA ALA A 21 -3.32 -12.71 -6.54
C ALA A 21 -3.02 -13.65 -5.36
N GLU A 22 -1.73 -13.94 -5.14
CA GLU A 22 -1.27 -14.83 -4.08
C GLU A 22 -1.65 -14.30 -2.69
N TYR A 23 -1.53 -12.98 -2.48
CA TYR A 23 -1.93 -12.35 -1.23
C TYR A 23 -3.42 -12.55 -0.91
N TYR A 24 -4.28 -12.50 -1.93
CA TYR A 24 -5.72 -12.66 -1.76
C TYR A 24 -6.09 -14.10 -1.44
N GLN A 25 -5.54 -15.05 -2.20
CA GLN A 25 -5.78 -16.47 -1.98
C GLN A 25 -5.36 -16.90 -0.58
N ASN A 26 -4.22 -16.41 -0.11
CA ASN A 26 -3.74 -16.65 1.25
C ASN A 26 -4.73 -16.16 2.33
N ILE A 27 -5.31 -14.97 2.14
CA ILE A 27 -6.33 -14.43 3.06
C ILE A 27 -7.63 -15.24 2.98
N GLU A 28 -8.06 -15.64 1.78
CA GLU A 28 -9.23 -16.50 1.58
C GLU A 28 -9.11 -17.80 2.36
N ASP A 29 -8.02 -18.53 2.13
CA ASP A 29 -7.75 -19.80 2.76
C ASP A 29 -7.66 -19.67 4.28
N TYR A 30 -7.02 -18.61 4.78
CA TYR A 30 -6.89 -18.40 6.22
C TYR A 30 -8.23 -18.07 6.87
N PHE A 31 -8.99 -17.15 6.29
CA PHE A 31 -10.28 -16.72 6.84
C PHE A 31 -11.30 -17.87 6.82
N GLY A 32 -11.38 -18.63 5.72
CA GLY A 32 -12.24 -19.81 5.61
C GLY A 32 -11.88 -20.89 6.63
N ARG A 33 -10.58 -21.19 6.79
CA ARG A 33 -10.10 -22.16 7.81
C ARG A 33 -10.46 -21.74 9.24
N LYS A 34 -10.33 -20.45 9.57
CA LYS A 34 -10.64 -19.95 10.92
C LYS A 34 -12.14 -19.93 11.21
N GLY A 35 -12.94 -19.54 10.23
CA GLY A 35 -14.40 -19.55 10.31
C GLY A 35 -15.02 -20.95 10.27
N GLY A 36 -14.33 -21.94 9.71
CA GLY A 36 -14.83 -23.30 9.56
C GLY A 36 -15.82 -23.46 8.40
N PHE A 37 -15.75 -22.60 7.38
CA PHE A 37 -16.56 -22.66 6.18
C PHE A 37 -15.74 -22.27 4.95
N PRO A 38 -16.05 -22.82 3.75
CA PRO A 38 -15.46 -22.34 2.51
C PRO A 38 -15.81 -20.87 2.32
N TRP A 39 -14.78 -20.02 2.22
CA TRP A 39 -14.96 -18.59 2.02
C TRP A 39 -14.16 -18.13 0.83
N VAL A 40 -14.77 -17.25 0.03
CA VAL A 40 -14.19 -16.63 -1.16
C VAL A 40 -14.35 -15.14 -1.00
N VAL A 41 -13.34 -14.36 -1.36
CA VAL A 41 -13.38 -12.90 -1.37
C VAL A 41 -14.51 -12.46 -2.29
N ARG A 42 -15.55 -11.89 -1.71
CA ARG A 42 -16.64 -11.26 -2.47
C ARG A 42 -16.25 -9.84 -2.83
N GLY A 43 -16.90 -9.25 -3.84
CA GLY A 43 -16.54 -7.92 -4.36
C GLY A 43 -16.34 -6.82 -3.29
N ARG A 44 -17.12 -6.83 -2.20
CA ARG A 44 -16.91 -5.90 -1.08
C ARG A 44 -15.58 -6.12 -0.35
N ASP A 45 -15.23 -7.36 -0.12
CA ASP A 45 -14.03 -7.77 0.60
C ASP A 45 -12.78 -7.61 -0.27
N TRP A 46 -12.96 -7.67 -1.58
CA TRP A 46 -11.90 -7.42 -2.56
C TRP A 46 -11.27 -6.04 -2.37
N LEU A 47 -12.10 -5.00 -2.25
CA LEU A 47 -11.63 -3.63 -1.95
C LEU A 47 -10.84 -3.54 -0.66
N THR A 48 -11.29 -4.29 0.36
CA THR A 48 -10.66 -4.30 1.67
C THR A 48 -9.28 -4.97 1.60
N VAL A 49 -9.19 -6.16 1.00
CA VAL A 49 -7.93 -6.90 0.84
C VAL A 49 -6.96 -6.14 -0.07
N ARG A 50 -7.45 -5.56 -1.16
CA ARG A 50 -6.66 -4.69 -2.04
C ARG A 50 -6.04 -3.53 -1.28
N GLY A 51 -6.84 -2.86 -0.46
CA GLY A 51 -6.37 -1.76 0.35
C GLY A 51 -5.26 -2.19 1.31
N TRP A 52 -5.29 -3.42 1.83
CA TRP A 52 -4.21 -3.95 2.67
C TRP A 52 -2.96 -4.28 1.87
N PHE A 53 -3.11 -4.89 0.69
CA PHE A 53 -2.01 -5.14 -0.24
C PHE A 53 -1.32 -3.84 -0.67
N GLU A 54 -2.08 -2.83 -1.11
CA GLU A 54 -1.54 -1.50 -1.48
C GLU A 54 -0.85 -0.79 -0.32
N GLN A 55 -1.23 -1.07 0.92
CA GLN A 55 -0.57 -0.54 2.12
C GLN A 55 0.67 -1.35 2.53
N GLY A 56 1.00 -2.43 1.81
CA GLY A 56 2.09 -3.33 2.14
C GLY A 56 1.88 -4.07 3.47
N ILE A 57 0.63 -4.26 3.91
CA ILE A 57 0.33 -4.93 5.18
C ILE A 57 0.71 -6.41 5.06
N PRO A 58 1.63 -6.95 5.86
CA PRO A 58 2.03 -8.36 5.76
C PRO A 58 0.88 -9.32 6.09
N LEU A 59 0.85 -10.49 5.44
CA LEU A 59 -0.13 -11.54 5.73
C LEU A 59 -0.17 -11.91 7.21
N THR A 60 0.98 -11.95 7.89
CA THR A 60 1.08 -12.25 9.32
C THR A 60 0.30 -11.26 10.20
N VAL A 61 0.23 -9.99 9.80
CA VAL A 61 -0.57 -8.96 10.48
C VAL A 61 -2.06 -9.19 10.25
N VAL A 62 -2.44 -9.53 9.01
CA VAL A 62 -3.84 -9.84 8.67
C VAL A 62 -4.30 -11.10 9.40
N TYR A 63 -3.48 -12.15 9.46
CA TYR A 63 -3.80 -13.40 10.15
C TYR A 63 -4.01 -13.18 11.64
N ARG A 64 -3.14 -12.40 12.31
CA ARG A 64 -3.34 -12.05 13.73
C ARG A 64 -4.62 -11.27 13.98
N ALA A 65 -5.00 -10.40 13.04
CA ALA A 65 -6.25 -9.66 13.13
C ALA A 65 -7.48 -10.57 12.95
N ILE A 66 -7.40 -11.55 12.04
CA ILE A 66 -8.43 -12.57 11.85
C ILE A 66 -8.54 -13.44 13.12
N ASP A 67 -7.41 -13.85 13.70
CA ASP A 67 -7.38 -14.62 14.95
C ASP A 67 -8.04 -13.85 16.09
N GLU A 68 -7.60 -12.61 16.36
CA GLU A 68 -8.18 -11.79 17.43
C GLU A 68 -9.69 -11.57 17.21
N PHE A 69 -10.12 -11.42 15.96
CA PHE A 69 -11.54 -11.30 15.64
C PHE A 69 -12.31 -12.58 16.04
N PHE A 70 -11.86 -13.76 15.60
CA PHE A 70 -12.54 -15.02 15.90
C PHE A 70 -12.43 -15.42 17.37
N ASP A 71 -11.34 -15.08 18.05
CA ASP A 71 -11.20 -15.29 19.49
C ASP A 71 -12.22 -14.45 20.28
N LYS A 72 -12.52 -13.24 19.80
CA LYS A 72 -13.43 -12.32 20.48
C LYS A 72 -14.92 -12.61 20.23
N PHE A 73 -15.28 -12.97 19.01
CA PHE A 73 -16.69 -13.12 18.60
C PHE A 73 -17.11 -14.58 18.35
N GLY A 74 -16.16 -15.52 18.39
CA GLY A 74 -16.42 -16.93 18.11
C GLY A 74 -16.77 -17.20 16.64
N ARG A 75 -17.05 -18.47 16.34
CA ARG A 75 -17.42 -18.92 14.98
C ARG A 75 -18.91 -18.77 14.66
N GLU A 76 -19.77 -18.70 15.68
CA GLU A 76 -21.22 -18.64 15.50
C GLU A 76 -21.70 -17.25 15.06
N GLU A 77 -21.01 -16.19 15.47
CA GLU A 77 -21.22 -14.82 14.99
C GLU A 77 -20.29 -14.45 13.81
N ALA A 78 -19.71 -15.46 13.14
CA ALA A 78 -18.71 -15.23 12.09
C ALA A 78 -19.24 -14.29 11.00
N PRO A 79 -18.54 -13.16 10.75
CA PRO A 79 -18.96 -12.22 9.75
C PRO A 79 -18.72 -12.85 8.39
N ARG A 80 -19.72 -12.73 7.52
CA ARG A 80 -19.63 -13.23 6.14
C ARG A 80 -18.69 -12.41 5.25
N PHE A 81 -18.06 -11.36 5.80
CA PHE A 81 -17.29 -10.33 5.08
C PHE A 81 -16.12 -9.80 5.94
N LEU A 82 -14.98 -9.51 5.31
CA LEU A 82 -13.74 -8.99 5.92
C LEU A 82 -13.87 -7.57 6.46
N GLY A 83 -14.91 -6.82 6.08
CA GLY A 83 -15.14 -5.47 6.60
C GLY A 83 -15.20 -5.39 8.13
N PHE A 84 -15.57 -6.47 8.82
CA PHE A 84 -15.57 -6.54 10.29
C PHE A 84 -14.17 -6.69 10.89
N VAL A 85 -13.24 -7.27 10.14
CA VAL A 85 -11.84 -7.47 10.54
C VAL A 85 -10.99 -6.22 10.29
N GLU A 86 -11.46 -5.27 9.48
CA GLU A 86 -10.69 -4.08 9.06
C GLU A 86 -10.13 -3.27 10.24
N ASN A 87 -10.89 -3.11 11.32
CA ASN A 87 -10.42 -2.39 12.51
C ASN A 87 -9.33 -3.17 13.27
N PHE A 88 -9.42 -4.50 13.30
CA PHE A 88 -8.40 -5.37 13.87
C PHE A 88 -7.13 -5.31 13.03
N VAL A 89 -7.24 -5.35 11.70
CA VAL A 89 -6.07 -5.20 10.80
C VAL A 89 -5.42 -3.85 11.01
N LYS A 90 -6.18 -2.75 11.10
CA LYS A 90 -5.62 -1.42 11.39
C LYS A 90 -4.90 -1.37 12.74
N LYS A 91 -5.46 -2.01 13.77
CA LYS A 91 -4.83 -2.11 15.11
C LYS A 91 -3.52 -2.89 15.03
N HIS A 92 -3.54 -4.11 14.51
CA HIS A 92 -2.35 -4.96 14.38
C HIS A 92 -1.31 -4.34 13.46
N TRP A 93 -1.73 -3.63 12.41
CA TRP A 93 -0.81 -2.92 11.53
C TRP A 93 -0.08 -1.78 12.25
N ARG A 94 -0.78 -1.01 13.08
CA ARG A 94 -0.13 0.01 13.92
C ARG A 94 0.87 -0.61 14.89
N LEU A 95 0.49 -1.70 15.57
CA LEU A 95 1.36 -2.42 16.49
C LEU A 95 2.57 -3.00 15.78
N TYR A 96 2.37 -3.59 14.59
CA TYR A 96 3.44 -4.14 13.77
C TYR A 96 4.41 -3.05 13.33
N ARG A 97 3.93 -1.90 12.87
CA ARG A 97 4.80 -0.77 12.49
C ARG A 97 5.61 -0.27 13.69
N ALA A 98 4.97 -0.04 14.83
CA ALA A 98 5.66 0.40 16.05
C ALA A 98 6.70 -0.65 16.51
N ALA A 99 6.35 -1.93 16.50
CA ALA A 99 7.28 -3.01 16.82
C ALA A 99 8.43 -3.11 15.82
N THR A 100 8.16 -2.88 14.52
CA THR A 100 9.18 -2.86 13.47
C THR A 100 10.18 -1.73 13.72
N VAL A 101 9.70 -0.49 13.95
CA VAL A 101 10.57 0.63 14.28
C VAL A 101 11.35 0.38 15.58
N GLY A 102 10.71 -0.22 16.59
CA GLY A 102 11.38 -0.65 17.83
C GLY A 102 12.46 -1.70 17.61
N GLN A 103 12.21 -2.72 16.77
CA GLN A 103 13.22 -3.71 16.38
C GLN A 103 14.36 -3.08 15.57
N MET A 104 14.07 -2.13 14.69
CA MET A 104 15.10 -1.37 13.98
C MET A 104 15.97 -0.56 14.95
N ALA A 105 15.38 0.00 16.00
CA ALA A 105 16.13 0.68 17.06
C ALA A 105 17.00 -0.30 17.86
N ALA A 106 16.43 -1.45 18.25
CA ALA A 106 17.11 -2.46 19.07
C ALA A 106 18.23 -3.21 18.34
N SER A 107 18.06 -3.47 17.04
CA SER A 107 19.09 -4.06 16.16
C SER A 107 20.19 -3.08 15.77
N GLY A 108 20.05 -1.81 16.17
CA GLY A 108 20.93 -0.73 15.81
C GLY A 108 20.86 -0.27 14.36
N LEU A 109 19.87 -0.76 13.59
CA LEU A 109 19.65 -0.35 12.21
C LEU A 109 19.46 1.17 12.09
N LEU A 110 18.70 1.78 13.00
CA LEU A 110 18.49 3.23 12.98
C LEU A 110 19.81 4.00 13.22
N GLN A 111 20.78 3.42 13.93
CA GLN A 111 22.09 4.05 14.13
C GLN A 111 22.97 3.99 12.87
N GLN A 112 22.70 3.06 11.95
CA GLN A 112 23.36 2.97 10.65
C GLN A 112 22.81 3.99 9.64
N VAL A 113 21.65 4.58 9.91
CA VAL A 113 21.02 5.59 9.05
C VAL A 113 21.36 6.98 9.57
N THR A 114 22.06 7.77 8.76
CA THR A 114 22.38 9.15 9.10
C THR A 114 21.21 10.08 8.76
N PRO A 115 21.04 11.20 9.49
CA PRO A 115 20.05 12.22 9.12
C PRO A 115 20.28 12.76 7.69
N ALA A 116 21.54 12.85 7.25
CA ALA A 116 21.88 13.21 5.88
C ALA A 116 21.28 12.22 4.85
N ARG A 117 21.35 10.91 5.12
CA ARG A 117 20.76 9.88 4.26
C ARG A 117 19.23 9.96 4.21
N LEU A 118 18.56 10.16 5.35
CA LEU A 118 17.11 10.42 5.38
C LEU A 118 16.76 11.68 4.58
N GLY A 119 17.51 12.75 4.76
CA GLY A 119 17.35 13.99 4.02
C GLY A 119 17.50 13.79 2.51
N GLN A 120 18.46 12.96 2.09
CA GLN A 120 18.67 12.61 0.69
C GLN A 120 17.51 11.81 0.10
N TRP A 121 16.94 10.84 0.83
CA TRP A 121 15.75 10.10 0.35
C TRP A 121 14.56 11.02 0.12
N LEU A 122 14.26 11.91 1.07
CA LEU A 122 13.18 12.89 0.92
C LEU A 122 13.43 13.86 -0.24
N GLU A 123 14.68 14.26 -0.47
CA GLU A 123 15.04 15.10 -1.61
C GLU A 123 14.89 14.36 -2.93
N ASN A 124 15.31 13.10 -3.01
CA ASN A 124 15.15 12.25 -4.19
C ASN A 124 13.66 12.12 -4.57
N TRP A 125 12.79 11.92 -3.59
CA TRP A 125 11.33 11.91 -3.81
C TRP A 125 10.80 13.27 -4.26
N ALA A 126 11.32 14.38 -3.73
CA ALA A 126 10.94 15.71 -4.19
C ALA A 126 11.37 15.96 -5.66
N GLN A 127 12.56 15.49 -6.05
CA GLN A 127 13.02 15.52 -7.43
C GLN A 127 12.18 14.61 -8.34
N GLN A 128 11.79 13.43 -7.86
CA GLN A 128 10.89 12.52 -8.59
C GLN A 128 9.51 13.14 -8.81
N LEU A 129 8.97 13.89 -7.84
CA LEU A 129 7.75 14.67 -8.03
C LEU A 129 7.90 15.73 -9.12
N GLY A 130 9.06 16.40 -9.21
CA GLY A 130 9.38 17.34 -10.30
C GLY A 130 9.36 16.67 -11.68
N ARG A 131 10.06 15.54 -11.82
CA ARG A 131 10.04 14.72 -13.05
C ARG A 131 8.63 14.23 -13.39
N SER A 132 7.84 13.88 -12.38
CA SER A 132 6.44 13.47 -12.56
C SER A 132 5.57 14.64 -13.05
N ALA A 133 5.85 15.86 -12.60
CA ALA A 133 5.17 17.07 -13.07
C ALA A 133 5.48 17.37 -14.53
N GLU A 134 6.74 17.21 -14.96
CA GLU A 134 7.14 17.32 -16.37
C GLU A 134 6.38 16.31 -17.24
N ARG A 135 6.33 15.03 -16.84
CA ARG A 135 5.54 14.00 -17.55
C ARG A 135 4.05 14.33 -17.62
N ALA A 136 3.50 14.93 -16.56
CA ALA A 136 2.11 15.38 -16.58
C ALA A 136 1.90 16.48 -17.63
N ARG A 137 2.83 17.43 -17.77
CA ARG A 137 2.77 18.48 -18.82
C ARG A 137 2.90 17.89 -20.22
N ASP A 138 3.82 16.95 -20.43
CA ASP A 138 4.02 16.28 -21.73
C ASP A 138 2.74 15.56 -22.20
N ARG A 139 1.84 15.23 -21.27
CA ARG A 139 0.56 14.58 -21.51
C ARG A 139 -0.64 15.52 -21.49
N GLY A 140 -0.41 16.84 -21.43
CA GLY A 140 -1.45 17.85 -21.37
C GLY A 140 -2.22 17.90 -20.04
N LEU A 141 -1.70 17.32 -18.96
CA LEU A 141 -2.31 17.30 -17.64
C LEU A 141 -1.79 18.46 -16.76
N GLU A 142 -2.01 19.70 -17.21
CA GLU A 142 -1.48 20.91 -16.56
C GLU A 142 -1.90 21.06 -15.08
N ASP A 143 -3.14 20.71 -14.74
CA ASP A 143 -3.62 20.80 -13.36
C ASP A 143 -2.96 19.74 -12.47
N ALA A 144 -2.71 18.53 -12.98
CA ALA A 144 -1.96 17.50 -12.28
C ALA A 144 -0.50 17.93 -12.07
N ALA A 145 0.13 18.55 -13.08
CA ALA A 145 1.47 19.12 -12.95
C ALA A 145 1.53 20.19 -11.85
N ARG A 146 0.53 21.09 -11.79
CA ARG A 146 0.42 22.11 -10.72
C ARG A 146 0.26 21.48 -9.33
N VAL A 147 -0.53 20.42 -9.20
CA VAL A 147 -0.66 19.66 -7.94
C VAL A 147 0.68 19.05 -7.53
N LEU A 148 1.42 18.44 -8.46
CA LEU A 148 2.71 17.80 -8.18
C LEU A 148 3.76 18.82 -7.71
N GLU A 149 3.87 19.99 -8.34
CA GLU A 149 4.80 21.04 -7.90
C GLU A 149 4.43 21.60 -6.52
N LYS A 150 3.14 21.82 -6.27
CA LYS A 150 2.66 22.22 -4.93
C LYS A 150 3.02 21.17 -3.87
N ARG A 151 2.94 19.89 -4.24
CA ARG A 151 3.21 18.76 -3.33
C ARG A 151 4.71 18.53 -3.15
N ARG A 152 5.53 18.76 -4.17
CA ARG A 152 7.00 18.84 -4.08
C ARG A 152 7.43 19.86 -3.03
N ALA A 153 6.87 21.07 -3.05
CA ALA A 153 7.15 22.08 -2.02
C ALA A 153 6.73 21.62 -0.61
N SER A 154 5.61 20.91 -0.48
CA SER A 154 5.18 20.31 0.79
C SER A 154 6.14 19.24 1.29
N LEU A 155 6.67 18.39 0.41
CA LEU A 155 7.66 17.37 0.75
C LEU A 155 8.99 17.99 1.17
N GLN A 156 9.42 19.06 0.53
CA GLN A 156 10.59 19.85 0.96
C GLN A 156 10.41 20.44 2.37
N ARG A 157 9.19 20.83 2.75
CA ARG A 157 8.89 21.25 4.14
C ARG A 157 8.98 20.08 5.13
N ILE A 158 8.65 18.86 4.72
CA ILE A 158 8.86 17.65 5.54
C ILE A 158 10.37 17.39 5.67
N ARG A 159 11.13 17.46 4.57
CA ARG A 159 12.60 17.33 4.57
C ARG A 159 13.29 18.28 5.53
N ARG A 160 12.84 19.54 5.63
CA ARG A 160 13.39 20.53 6.58
C ARG A 160 13.22 20.17 8.07
N GLN A 161 12.40 19.16 8.39
CA GLN A 161 12.20 18.68 9.76
C GLN A 161 13.17 17.55 10.14
N VAL A 162 13.93 17.04 9.16
CA VAL A 162 15.05 16.13 9.42
C VAL A 162 16.20 16.98 9.99
N PRO A 163 16.74 16.63 11.16
CA PRO A 163 17.86 17.35 11.74
C PRO A 163 19.11 17.23 10.84
N SER A 164 19.97 18.24 10.85
CA SER A 164 21.23 18.22 10.08
C SER A 164 22.28 17.30 10.70
N GLU A 165 22.20 17.10 12.03
CA GLU A 165 23.16 16.36 12.83
C GLU A 165 22.44 15.51 13.90
N GLY A 166 23.16 14.55 14.49
CA GLY A 166 22.63 13.66 15.53
C GLY A 166 22.25 12.28 15.02
N SER A 167 21.61 11.49 15.89
CA SER A 167 21.16 10.13 15.58
C SER A 167 19.71 10.12 15.11
N VAL A 168 19.38 9.16 14.24
CA VAL A 168 18.01 8.88 13.85
C VAL A 168 17.34 8.07 14.96
N THR A 169 16.27 8.61 15.55
CA THR A 169 15.51 7.94 16.61
C THR A 169 14.21 7.32 16.07
N ALA A 170 13.64 6.39 16.82
CA ALA A 170 12.35 5.80 16.52
C ALA A 170 11.24 6.85 16.42
N GLU A 171 11.21 7.81 17.35
CA GLU A 171 10.21 8.88 17.38
C GLU A 171 10.29 9.79 16.14
N LEU A 172 11.51 10.04 15.65
CA LEU A 172 11.70 10.79 14.40
C LEU A 172 11.10 10.05 13.22
N ILE A 173 11.38 8.75 13.08
CA ILE A 173 10.86 7.91 12.00
C ILE A 173 9.34 7.84 12.05
N GLU A 174 8.75 7.54 13.21
CA GLU A 174 7.29 7.47 13.36
C GLU A 174 6.60 8.79 12.99
N ARG A 175 7.15 9.92 13.46
CA ARG A 175 6.63 11.25 13.15
C ARG A 175 6.71 11.57 11.66
N LEU A 176 7.82 11.23 11.00
CA LEU A 176 7.99 11.46 9.57
C LEU A 176 7.08 10.54 8.75
N GLU A 177 7.00 9.25 9.10
CA GLU A 177 6.12 8.28 8.45
C GLU A 177 4.65 8.74 8.50
N HIS A 178 4.18 9.20 9.67
CA HIS A 178 2.83 9.71 9.80
C HIS A 178 2.56 10.93 8.89
N LYS A 179 3.55 11.82 8.73
CA LYS A 179 3.44 12.97 7.84
C LYS A 179 3.44 12.56 6.37
N LEU A 180 4.23 11.56 6.00
CA LEU A 180 4.30 11.03 4.64
C LEU A 180 3.02 10.26 4.26
N GLU A 181 2.44 9.49 5.19
CA GLU A 181 1.16 8.83 4.99
C GLU A 181 0.04 9.84 4.70
N ASN A 182 -0.02 10.93 5.48
CA ASN A 182 -0.97 12.03 5.26
C ASN A 182 -0.69 12.78 3.95
N PHE A 183 0.59 12.97 3.62
CA PHE A 183 1.04 13.57 2.37
C PHE A 183 0.54 12.77 1.16
N GLN A 184 0.78 11.45 1.13
CA GLN A 184 0.37 10.55 0.06
C GLN A 184 -1.15 10.50 -0.11
N LYS A 185 -1.90 10.36 0.99
CA LYS A 185 -3.37 10.42 0.95
C LYS A 185 -3.87 11.72 0.32
N THR A 186 -3.24 12.84 0.68
CA THR A 186 -3.63 14.15 0.15
C THR A 186 -3.25 14.29 -1.32
N LEU A 187 -2.04 13.86 -1.70
CA LEU A 187 -1.56 13.85 -3.07
C LEU A 187 -2.48 13.05 -3.98
N ARG A 188 -2.82 11.81 -3.58
CA ARG A 188 -3.76 10.93 -4.32
C ARG A 188 -5.09 11.59 -4.56
N ARG A 189 -5.69 12.18 -3.51
CA ARG A 189 -6.98 12.86 -3.63
C ARG A 189 -6.92 14.09 -4.55
N GLU A 190 -5.88 14.92 -4.45
CA GLU A 190 -5.76 16.12 -5.30
C GLU A 190 -5.47 15.75 -6.76
N LEU A 191 -4.63 14.75 -7.00
CA LEU A 191 -4.30 14.27 -8.33
C LEU A 191 -5.54 13.75 -9.07
N ILE A 192 -6.35 12.92 -8.42
CA ILE A 192 -7.62 12.43 -9.00
C ILE A 192 -8.53 13.61 -9.35
N ARG A 193 -8.62 14.62 -8.48
CA ARG A 193 -9.47 15.81 -8.71
C ARG A 193 -8.96 16.73 -9.81
N SER A 194 -7.66 16.68 -10.11
CA SER A 194 -7.06 17.46 -11.20
C SER A 194 -7.16 16.78 -12.57
N LEU A 195 -7.65 15.53 -12.64
CA LEU A 195 -7.86 14.86 -13.92
C LEU A 195 -9.05 15.49 -14.67
N PRO A 196 -8.93 15.70 -15.99
CA PRO A 196 -10.07 16.07 -16.82
C PRO A 196 -11.20 15.04 -16.68
N ALA A 197 -12.44 15.51 -16.53
CA ALA A 197 -13.61 14.64 -16.36
C ALA A 197 -13.80 13.66 -17.53
N SER A 198 -13.44 14.06 -18.75
CA SER A 198 -13.46 13.21 -19.94
C SER A 198 -12.48 12.04 -19.82
N LEU A 199 -11.24 12.30 -19.42
CA LEU A 199 -10.21 11.28 -19.26
C LEU A 199 -10.52 10.36 -18.07
N GLN A 200 -11.05 10.92 -16.98
CA GLN A 200 -11.53 10.11 -15.86
C GLN A 200 -12.66 9.18 -16.31
N ALA A 201 -13.67 9.69 -17.02
CA ALA A 201 -14.77 8.87 -17.51
C ALA A 201 -14.30 7.79 -18.49
N GLU A 202 -13.35 8.12 -19.38
CA GLU A 202 -12.74 7.16 -20.31
C GLU A 202 -12.03 6.03 -19.57
N TRP A 203 -11.14 6.35 -18.63
CA TRP A 203 -10.42 5.34 -17.85
C TRP A 203 -11.36 4.53 -16.98
N GLN A 204 -12.37 5.17 -16.39
CA GLN A 204 -13.41 4.45 -15.66
C GLN A 204 -14.17 3.51 -16.59
N ALA A 205 -14.56 3.92 -17.80
CA ALA A 205 -15.25 3.06 -18.76
C ALA A 205 -14.40 1.85 -19.17
N GLN A 206 -13.10 2.04 -19.42
CA GLN A 206 -12.15 0.96 -19.71
C GLN A 206 -12.08 -0.04 -18.54
N VAL A 207 -11.93 0.46 -17.31
CA VAL A 207 -11.95 -0.39 -16.10
C VAL A 207 -13.31 -1.07 -15.93
N ARG A 208 -14.43 -0.39 -16.22
CA ARG A 208 -15.76 -1.00 -16.14
C ARG A 208 -15.90 -2.17 -17.12
N GLN A 209 -15.41 -2.00 -18.34
CA GLN A 209 -15.50 -3.01 -19.40
C GLN A 209 -14.62 -4.24 -19.10
N ALA A 210 -13.44 -4.02 -18.51
CA ALA A 210 -12.53 -5.09 -18.09
C ALA A 210 -13.02 -5.80 -16.80
N PHE A 211 -13.50 -5.03 -15.82
CA PHE A 211 -13.66 -5.48 -14.43
C PHE A 211 -15.12 -5.78 -14.03
N PHE A 212 -16.12 -5.02 -14.51
CA PHE A 212 -17.51 -5.18 -14.05
C PHE A 212 -18.38 -6.14 -14.85
N ARG A 213 -17.99 -6.57 -16.07
CA ARG A 213 -18.76 -7.58 -16.81
C ARG A 213 -19.02 -8.87 -16.00
N ARG A 214 -18.19 -9.16 -15.00
CA ARG A 214 -18.30 -10.34 -14.12
C ARG A 214 -18.74 -10.03 -12.69
N LEU A 215 -18.80 -8.76 -12.28
CA LEU A 215 -18.97 -8.32 -10.88
C LEU A 215 -20.17 -7.39 -10.65
N GLU A 216 -20.87 -6.99 -11.71
CA GLU A 216 -21.89 -5.93 -11.69
C GLU A 216 -23.01 -6.15 -10.67
N GLY A 217 -23.37 -7.42 -10.39
CA GLY A 217 -24.42 -7.80 -9.44
C GLY A 217 -24.00 -7.87 -7.96
N TYR A 218 -22.70 -7.79 -7.65
CA TYR A 218 -22.18 -8.08 -6.30
C TYR A 218 -21.74 -6.83 -5.52
N LEU A 219 -21.79 -5.66 -6.16
CA LEU A 219 -21.24 -4.42 -5.62
C LEU A 219 -22.29 -3.31 -5.56
N ALA A 220 -22.42 -2.69 -4.37
CA ALA A 220 -23.24 -1.50 -4.21
C ALA A 220 -22.64 -0.33 -5.03
N GLU A 221 -23.49 0.62 -5.46
CA GLU A 221 -23.07 1.77 -6.28
C GLU A 221 -21.86 2.52 -5.71
N ARG A 222 -21.89 2.77 -4.39
CA ARG A 222 -20.78 3.43 -3.68
C ARG A 222 -19.46 2.66 -3.76
N GLN A 223 -19.52 1.33 -3.74
CA GLN A 223 -18.33 0.47 -3.84
C GLN A 223 -17.80 0.45 -5.28
N ARG A 224 -18.70 0.42 -6.26
CA ARG A 224 -18.34 0.52 -7.69
C ARG A 224 -17.64 1.85 -7.99
N HIS A 225 -18.16 2.96 -7.49
CA HIS A 225 -17.51 4.27 -7.64
C HIS A 225 -16.13 4.30 -6.98
N ARG A 226 -16.00 3.79 -5.76
CA ARG A 226 -14.71 3.73 -5.05
C ARG A 226 -13.67 2.90 -5.81
N LEU A 227 -14.05 1.75 -6.35
CA LEU A 227 -13.18 0.90 -7.16
C LEU A 227 -12.63 1.63 -8.38
N LEU A 228 -13.52 2.33 -9.06
CA LEU A 228 -13.19 3.09 -10.26
C LEU A 228 -12.24 4.23 -9.94
N ASP A 229 -12.49 4.97 -8.86
CA ASP A 229 -11.59 6.02 -8.40
C ASP A 229 -10.22 5.47 -7.99
N GLU A 230 -10.18 4.31 -7.33
CA GLU A 230 -8.92 3.65 -6.94
C GLU A 230 -8.13 3.17 -8.16
N ALA A 231 -8.80 2.59 -9.17
CA ALA A 231 -8.17 2.14 -10.42
C ALA A 231 -7.64 3.32 -11.24
N VAL A 232 -8.41 4.40 -11.36
CA VAL A 232 -7.96 5.66 -11.96
C VAL A 232 -6.73 6.20 -11.24
N ALA A 233 -6.74 6.20 -9.90
CA ALA A 233 -5.63 6.66 -9.11
C ALA A 233 -4.36 5.82 -9.32
N ARG A 234 -4.49 4.50 -9.40
CA ARG A 234 -3.38 3.56 -9.64
C ARG A 234 -2.77 3.79 -11.01
N ARG A 235 -3.62 3.86 -12.05
CA ARG A 235 -3.18 4.16 -13.41
C ARG A 235 -2.43 5.49 -13.42
N LEU A 236 -3.00 6.54 -12.83
CA LEU A 236 -2.32 7.83 -12.73
C LEU A 236 -0.97 7.74 -12.01
N TRP A 237 -0.87 6.95 -10.93
CA TRP A 237 0.38 6.74 -10.19
C TRP A 237 1.47 6.09 -11.05
N GLN A 238 1.11 5.06 -11.81
CA GLN A 238 2.01 4.34 -12.72
C GLN A 238 2.42 5.21 -13.90
N GLU A 239 1.45 5.86 -14.52
CA GLU A 239 1.60 6.75 -15.67
C GLU A 239 2.53 7.94 -15.37
N LEU A 240 2.48 8.46 -14.15
CA LEU A 240 3.36 9.52 -13.68
C LEU A 240 4.65 9.00 -13.03
N GLN A 241 4.76 7.68 -12.81
CA GLN A 241 5.85 6.99 -12.13
C GLN A 241 6.13 7.56 -10.73
N LEU A 242 5.07 7.73 -9.95
CA LEU A 242 5.15 8.21 -8.58
C LEU A 242 5.65 7.09 -7.65
N PRO A 243 6.53 7.42 -6.68
CA PRO A 243 6.97 6.44 -5.69
C PRO A 243 5.87 6.20 -4.64
N ASP A 244 6.06 5.16 -3.84
CA ASP A 244 5.37 5.03 -2.56
C ASP A 244 6.15 5.83 -1.50
N PHE A 245 5.44 6.67 -0.73
CA PHE A 245 6.04 7.57 0.25
C PHE A 245 6.02 6.92 1.64
N SER A 246 6.75 5.81 1.80
CA SER A 246 6.95 5.14 3.09
C SER A 246 8.43 5.01 3.42
N LEU A 247 8.85 5.59 4.55
CA LEU A 247 10.20 5.44 5.07
C LEU A 247 10.42 4.04 5.63
N ILE A 248 9.41 3.46 6.29
CA ILE A 248 9.52 2.12 6.86
C ILE A 248 9.82 1.10 5.76
N HIS A 249 9.11 1.17 4.63
CA HIS A 249 9.36 0.29 3.49
C HIS A 249 10.81 0.42 2.99
N TYR A 250 11.27 1.65 2.72
CA TYR A 250 12.64 1.91 2.27
C TYR A 250 13.71 1.50 3.28
N LEU A 251 13.46 1.66 4.58
CA LEU A 251 14.37 1.23 5.64
C LEU A 251 14.49 -0.29 5.69
N VAL A 252 13.38 -1.01 5.54
CA VAL A 252 13.37 -2.49 5.46
C VAL A 252 14.11 -2.97 4.21
N GLU A 253 13.87 -2.35 3.05
CA GLU A 253 14.56 -2.72 1.81
C GLU A 253 16.06 -2.44 1.86
N ALA A 254 16.45 -1.28 2.39
CA ALA A 254 17.86 -0.94 2.60
C ALA A 254 18.55 -1.95 3.52
N PHE A 255 17.85 -2.44 4.55
CA PHE A 255 18.38 -3.46 5.46
C PHE A 255 18.50 -4.84 4.82
N ARG A 256 17.48 -5.28 4.07
CA ARG A 256 17.54 -6.56 3.33
C ARG A 256 18.71 -6.56 2.34
N SER A 257 18.92 -5.45 1.64
CA SER A 257 20.03 -5.28 0.71
C SER A 257 21.39 -5.32 1.41
N ALA A 258 21.52 -4.66 2.56
CA ALA A 258 22.76 -4.67 3.36
C ALA A 258 23.06 -6.02 4.03
N SER A 259 22.02 -6.82 4.34
CA SER A 259 22.17 -8.15 4.95
C SER A 259 22.49 -9.23 3.91
N GLY A 260 22.02 -9.08 2.66
CA GLY A 260 22.39 -9.98 1.56
C GLY A 260 23.87 -9.90 1.16
N ASP A 261 24.50 -8.73 1.31
CA ASP A 261 25.95 -8.57 1.12
C ASP A 261 26.79 -9.17 2.27
N ALA A 262 26.17 -9.46 3.43
CA ALA A 262 26.85 -10.08 4.56
C ALA A 262 26.95 -11.61 4.43
N GLU A 263 25.99 -12.26 3.76
CA GLU A 263 26.06 -13.72 3.50
C GLU A 263 27.17 -14.07 2.47
N TYR A 264 27.51 -13.18 1.54
CA TYR A 264 28.58 -13.42 0.56
C TYR A 264 30.01 -13.17 1.08
N LYS A 265 30.18 -12.69 2.32
CA LYS A 265 31.50 -12.42 2.91
C LYS A 265 31.95 -13.40 4.00
N VAL A 266 31.09 -14.35 4.37
CA VAL A 266 31.40 -15.34 5.42
C VAL A 266 31.99 -16.65 4.86
N GLU A 267 31.84 -16.94 3.56
CA GLU A 267 32.37 -18.19 2.96
C GLU A 267 33.81 -18.13 2.43
N MET A 268 34.52 -17.01 2.49
CA MET A 268 35.90 -16.89 1.95
C MET A 268 36.97 -16.62 3.03
N ARG A 269 36.72 -17.03 4.28
CA ARG A 269 37.67 -16.79 5.38
C ARG A 269 37.93 -17.97 6.32
N ASN A 270 37.61 -19.20 5.90
CA ASN A 270 37.95 -20.43 6.61
C ASN A 270 38.64 -21.44 5.67
N GLU A 271 39.78 -21.06 5.10
CA GLU A 271 40.80 -22.01 4.65
C GLU A 271 42.18 -21.35 4.81
N GLU A 272 42.69 -21.37 6.04
CA GLU A 272 44.13 -21.48 6.36
C GLU A 272 44.31 -22.28 7.65
#